data_AF-A0A533YSX8-F1
#
_entry.id   AF-A0A533YSX8-F1
#
_cell.length_a   1.000
_cell.length_b   1.000
_cell.length_c   1.000
_cell.angle_alpha   90.00
_cell.angle_beta   90.00
_cell.angle_gamma   90.00
#
_symmetry.space_group_name_H-M   'P 1'
#
loop_
_entity.id
_entity.type
_entity.pdbx_description
1 polymer ?
#
loop_
_entity_poly.entity_id
_entity_poly.type
_entity_poly.pdbx_seq_one_letter_code
_entity_poly.pdbx_strand_id
1 'polypeptide(L)'
;MPEVYNWQLGRKMLYPYEERHPKWQFTFVFNINRCIACQTCSMADKSTWLFSKGQEYMWWNNVETKPYGGYPQFYDVKVAQL
;
A
#
# COMPACT_ATOMS: atom_id res chain seq x y z
N MET A 1 -13.64 13.23 10.87
CA MET A 1 -13.42 12.38 9.68
C MET A 1 -14.78 12.07 9.08
N PRO A 2 -15.02 12.42 7.81
CA PRO A 2 -16.25 12.01 7.11
C PRO A 2 -16.40 10.48 7.04
N GLU A 3 -17.66 10.04 7.07
CA GLU A 3 -18.05 8.65 6.81
C GLU A 3 -18.23 8.48 5.30
N VAL A 4 -17.41 7.63 4.67
CA VAL A 4 -17.43 7.38 3.22
C VAL A 4 -17.75 5.92 2.92
N TYR A 5 -18.45 5.65 1.82
CA TYR A 5 -18.71 4.27 1.38
C TYR A 5 -17.52 3.73 0.56
N ASN A 6 -16.82 2.72 1.10
CA ASN A 6 -15.78 2.02 0.37
C ASN A 6 -16.38 0.86 -0.42
N TRP A 7 -16.64 1.10 -1.71
CA TRP A 7 -17.15 0.12 -2.68
C TRP A 7 -16.24 -1.11 -2.89
N GLN A 8 -14.93 -1.02 -2.64
CA GLN A 8 -13.99 -2.15 -2.78
C GLN A 8 -14.14 -3.15 -1.61
N LEU A 9 -14.50 -2.64 -0.42
CA LEU A 9 -14.73 -3.44 0.79
C LEU A 9 -16.21 -3.67 1.08
N GLY A 10 -17.11 -3.05 0.33
CA GLY A 10 -18.56 -3.13 0.53
C GLY A 10 -19.06 -2.55 1.86
N ARG A 11 -18.32 -1.64 2.51
CA ARG A 11 -18.66 -1.09 3.84
C ARG A 11 -18.40 0.40 3.97
N LYS A 12 -19.09 1.05 4.91
CA LYS A 12 -18.77 2.43 5.32
C LYS A 12 -17.50 2.45 6.19
N MET A 13 -16.67 3.46 6.01
CA MET A 13 -15.48 3.68 6.82
C MET A 13 -15.21 5.16 7.05
N LEU A 14 -14.49 5.48 8.13
CA LEU A 14 -13.98 6.83 8.36
C LEU A 14 -12.79 7.09 7.45
N TYR A 15 -12.81 8.21 6.74
CA TYR A 15 -11.71 8.63 5.87
C TYR A 15 -11.36 10.10 6.14
N PRO A 16 -10.09 10.54 5.99
CA PRO A 16 -9.73 11.94 6.20
C PRO A 16 -10.41 12.91 5.23
N TYR A 17 -10.69 12.46 4.00
CA TYR A 17 -11.24 13.29 2.92
C TYR A 17 -12.71 12.97 2.65
N GLU A 18 -13.44 13.95 2.12
CA GLU A 18 -14.84 13.79 1.69
C GLU A 18 -14.97 12.80 0.53
N GLU A 19 -16.15 12.22 0.38
CA GLU A 19 -16.43 11.23 -0.65
C GLU A 19 -16.32 11.82 -2.06
N ARG A 20 -15.45 11.24 -2.90
CA ARG A 20 -15.26 11.67 -4.29
C ARG A 20 -15.00 10.46 -5.19
N HIS A 21 -15.73 10.41 -6.31
CA HIS A 21 -15.61 9.35 -7.32
C HIS A 21 -15.05 9.95 -8.62
N PRO A 22 -13.73 9.85 -8.87
CA PRO A 22 -13.14 10.40 -10.09
C PRO A 22 -13.58 9.61 -11.33
N LYS A 23 -13.76 10.31 -12.46
CA LYS A 23 -14.10 9.67 -13.74
C LYS A 23 -13.01 8.71 -14.25
N TRP A 24 -11.76 8.95 -13.87
CA TRP A 24 -10.59 8.16 -14.26
C TRP A 24 -9.72 7.87 -13.04
N GLN A 25 -9.25 6.63 -12.90
CA GLN A 25 -8.40 6.19 -11.80
C GLN A 25 -7.15 5.50 -12.34
N PHE A 26 -5.98 6.02 -11.95
CA PHE A 26 -4.72 5.35 -12.23
C PHE A 26 -4.65 4.03 -11.47
N THR A 27 -4.33 2.94 -12.18
CA THR A 27 -4.43 1.56 -11.69
C THR A 27 -3.16 0.79 -12.03
N PHE A 28 -2.76 -0.10 -11.13
CA PHE A 28 -1.63 -1.01 -11.31
C PHE A 28 -2.10 -2.47 -11.27
N VAL A 29 -1.40 -3.33 -12.02
CA VAL A 29 -1.60 -4.78 -11.99
C VAL A 29 -0.23 -5.45 -11.83
N PHE A 30 -0.10 -6.30 -10.81
CA PHE A 30 1.13 -7.04 -10.53
C PHE A 30 0.96 -8.52 -10.91
N ASN A 31 1.84 -9.04 -11.77
CA ASN A 31 1.87 -10.46 -12.12
C ASN A 31 2.78 -11.22 -11.16
N ILE A 32 2.18 -11.85 -10.15
CA ILE A 32 2.90 -12.61 -9.11
C ILE A 32 3.60 -13.87 -9.65
N ASN A 33 3.21 -14.38 -10.83
CA ASN A 33 3.89 -15.54 -11.45
C ASN A 33 5.27 -15.19 -12.02
N ARG A 34 5.58 -13.89 -12.20
CA ARG A 34 6.87 -13.39 -12.71
C ARG A 34 7.66 -12.60 -11.69
N CYS A 35 7.08 -12.31 -10.53
CA CYS A 35 7.79 -11.61 -9.48
C CYS A 35 8.85 -12.53 -8.88
N ILE A 36 10.11 -12.10 -8.93
CA ILE A 36 11.26 -12.82 -8.32
C ILE A 36 11.71 -12.20 -6.99
N ALA A 37 10.92 -11.27 -6.45
CA ALA A 37 11.20 -10.55 -5.20
C ALA A 37 12.59 -9.89 -5.10
N CYS A 38 13.12 -9.39 -6.22
CA CYS A 38 14.47 -8.82 -6.29
C CYS A 38 14.66 -7.45 -5.62
N GLN A 39 13.59 -6.83 -5.11
CA GLN A 39 13.61 -5.50 -4.45
C GLN A 39 14.05 -4.32 -5.33
N THR A 40 14.18 -4.49 -6.65
CA THR A 40 14.58 -3.41 -7.56
C THR A 40 13.59 -2.25 -7.54
N CYS A 41 12.28 -2.54 -7.54
CA CYS A 41 11.24 -1.51 -7.48
C CYS A 41 11.26 -0.73 -6.15
N SER A 42 11.52 -1.42 -5.04
CA SER A 42 11.64 -0.82 -3.71
C SER A 42 12.81 0.17 -3.66
N MET A 43 13.96 -0.21 -4.23
CA MET A 43 15.13 0.66 -4.28
C MET A 43 14.99 1.82 -5.27
N ALA A 44 14.30 1.61 -6.39
CA ALA A 44 13.99 2.68 -7.34
C ALA A 44 13.12 3.77 -6.68
N ASP A 45 12.06 3.38 -5.97
CA ASP A 45 11.22 4.29 -5.19
C ASP A 45 12.01 5.00 -4.09
N LYS A 46 12.78 4.23 -3.30
CA LYS A 46 13.57 4.76 -2.19
C LYS A 46 14.56 5.84 -2.63
N SER A 47 15.33 5.56 -3.67
CA SER A 47 16.37 6.47 -4.18
C SER A 47 15.79 7.70 -4.87
N THR A 48 14.60 7.58 -5.46
CA THR A 48 13.96 8.71 -6.15
C THR A 48 13.25 9.64 -5.18
N TRP A 49 12.51 9.09 -4.20
CA TRP A 49 11.55 9.86 -3.41
C TRP A 49 11.85 9.93 -1.91
N LEU A 50 12.55 8.93 -1.36
CA LEU A 50 12.70 8.73 0.09
C LEU A 50 14.16 8.76 0.56
N PHE A 51 14.97 9.62 -0.07
CA PHE A 51 16.39 9.77 0.24
C PHE A 51 16.68 10.80 1.35
N SER A 52 15.67 11.54 1.81
CA SER A 52 15.86 12.64 2.76
C SER A 52 15.89 12.17 4.22
N LYS A 53 16.53 12.97 5.08
CA LYS A 53 16.65 12.68 6.52
C LYS A 53 15.27 12.55 7.17
N GLY A 54 15.09 11.53 8.01
CA GLY A 54 13.83 11.19 8.68
C GLY A 54 12.92 10.25 7.88
N GLN A 55 13.28 9.91 6.64
CA GLN A 55 12.54 8.98 5.79
C GLN A 55 13.27 7.64 5.63
N GLU A 56 14.38 7.41 6.33
CA GLU A 56 15.26 6.25 6.16
C GLU A 56 14.49 4.93 6.37
N TYR A 57 13.53 4.93 7.30
CA TYR A 57 12.69 3.78 7.57
C TYR A 57 11.50 3.63 6.63
N MET A 58 11.10 4.68 5.91
CA MET A 58 9.89 4.67 5.06
C MET A 58 10.13 3.88 3.78
N TRP A 59 9.16 3.05 3.41
CA TRP A 59 9.12 2.34 2.13
C TRP A 59 7.73 2.52 1.53
N TRP A 60 7.59 3.38 0.52
CA TRP A 60 6.30 3.55 -0.17
C TRP A 60 6.02 2.36 -1.09
N ASN A 61 7.06 1.86 -1.76
CA ASN A 61 7.03 0.59 -2.47
C ASN A 61 7.92 -0.44 -1.77
N ASN A 62 7.33 -1.53 -1.28
CA ASN A 62 8.04 -2.62 -0.63
C ASN A 62 7.57 -3.99 -1.15
N VAL A 63 8.48 -4.97 -1.14
CA VAL A 63 8.17 -6.36 -1.49
C VAL A 63 8.31 -7.24 -0.26
N GLU A 64 7.29 -8.05 0.01
CA GLU A 64 7.20 -8.89 1.21
C GLU A 64 6.98 -10.36 0.84
N THR A 65 7.54 -11.26 1.64
CA THR A 65 7.29 -12.70 1.53
C THR A 65 6.02 -13.07 2.30
N LYS A 66 5.01 -13.61 1.63
CA LYS A 66 3.81 -14.16 2.29
C LYS A 66 4.01 -15.64 2.64
N PRO A 67 3.44 -16.15 3.74
CA PRO A 67 2.41 -15.52 4.60
C PRO A 67 2.96 -14.70 5.79
N TYR A 68 4.27 -14.72 6.05
CA TYR A 68 4.83 -14.22 7.32
C TYR A 68 5.41 -12.79 7.27
N GLY A 69 5.47 -12.17 6.10
CA GLY A 69 6.02 -10.83 5.90
C GLY A 69 4.97 -9.75 6.08
N GLY A 70 5.37 -8.66 6.76
CA GLY A 70 4.59 -7.44 6.89
C GLY A 70 5.47 -6.27 7.31
N TYR A 71 5.39 -5.16 6.59
CA TYR A 71 6.01 -3.89 6.98
C TYR A 71 4.93 -2.79 7.08
N PRO A 72 4.71 -2.21 8.29
CA PRO A 72 5.24 -2.65 9.58
C PRO A 72 4.69 -4.03 9.99
N GLN A 73 5.35 -4.71 10.93
CA GLN A 73 4.96 -6.07 11.32
C GLN A 73 3.47 -6.19 11.67
N PHE A 74 2.83 -7.22 11.12
CA PHE A 74 1.42 -7.58 11.29
C PHE A 74 0.40 -6.54 10.80
N TYR A 75 0.78 -5.62 9.90
CA TYR A 75 -0.20 -4.64 9.38
C TYR A 75 -1.35 -5.32 8.63
N ASP A 76 -1.06 -6.38 7.88
CA ASP A 76 -2.03 -7.11 7.04
C ASP A 76 -3.04 -7.91 7.86
N VAL A 77 -2.59 -8.63 8.89
CA VAL A 77 -3.47 -9.33 9.85
C VAL A 77 -4.40 -8.33 10.56
N LYS A 78 -3.85 -7.22 11.05
CA LYS A 78 -4.62 -6.16 11.73
C LYS A 78 -5.68 -5.52 10.82
N VAL A 79 -5.36 -5.30 9.54
CA VAL A 79 -6.29 -4.71 8.56
C VAL A 79 -7.38 -5.70 8.15
N ALA A 80 -7.02 -6.98 7.97
CA ALA A 80 -7.95 -8.01 7.52
C ALA A 80 -8.91 -8.51 8.62
N GLN A 81 -8.67 -8.17 9.90
CA GLN A 81 -9.44 -8.69 11.05
C GLN A 81 -9.48 -10.22 11.11
N LEU A 82 -8.43 -10.86 10.56
CA LEU A 82 -8.11 -12.27 10.79
C LEU A 82 -7.44 -12.42 12.15
#